data_AF-K1U6U5-F1
#
_entry.id   AF-K1U6U5-F1
#
_cell.length_a   1.000
_cell.length_b   1.000
_cell.length_c   1.000
_cell.angle_alpha   90.00
_cell.angle_beta   90.00
_cell.angle_gamma   90.00
#
_symmetry.space_group_name_H-M   'P 1'
#
loop_
_entity.id
_entity.type
_entity.pdbx_description
1 polymer ?
#
loop_
_entity_poly.entity_id
_entity_poly.type
_entity_poly.pdbx_seq_one_letter_code
_entity_poly.pdbx_strand_id
1 'polypeptide(L)'
;MASGASGAELANIINEAALRAVRSGRTVVNESDLEESIEVVIAGYQKKNAVLSDQEKKVVAYHEIGHALVAALQSHSAPVQKITIIPRTSGALGYTMQVEQGDK
;
A
#
# COMPACT_ATOMS: atom_id res chain seq x y z
N MET A 1 -5.81 -8.37 -1.05
CA MET A 1 -5.49 -6.92 -0.99
C MET A 1 -6.73 -6.03 -0.80
N ALA A 2 -7.93 -6.43 -1.24
CA ALA A 2 -9.17 -5.66 -1.01
C ALA A 2 -10.19 -6.37 -0.10
N SER A 3 -9.73 -7.30 0.75
CA SER A 3 -10.63 -7.97 1.71
C SER A 3 -11.16 -6.92 2.70
N GLY A 4 -12.46 -6.94 2.96
CA GLY A 4 -13.12 -5.95 3.81
C GLY A 4 -13.53 -4.64 3.12
N ALA A 5 -13.24 -4.46 1.82
CA ALA A 5 -13.66 -3.27 1.08
C ALA A 5 -15.17 -3.30 0.77
N SER A 6 -15.83 -2.16 0.96
CA SER A 6 -17.22 -1.93 0.56
C SER A 6 -17.36 -1.84 -0.97
N GLY A 7 -18.60 -1.98 -1.47
CA GLY A 7 -18.86 -1.83 -2.90
C GLY A 7 -18.46 -0.46 -3.47
N ALA A 8 -18.57 0.60 -2.66
CA ALA A 8 -18.13 1.94 -3.05
C ALA A 8 -16.61 2.03 -3.17
N GLU A 9 -15.86 1.41 -2.25
CA GLU A 9 -14.40 1.36 -2.32
C GLU A 9 -13.91 0.52 -3.50
N LEU A 10 -14.55 -0.61 -3.78
CA LEU A 10 -14.24 -1.43 -4.96
C LEU A 10 -14.46 -0.64 -6.25
N ALA A 11 -15.59 0.08 -6.37
CA ALA A 11 -15.84 0.94 -7.51
C ALA A 11 -14.77 2.03 -7.66
N ASN A 12 -14.34 2.61 -6.53
CA ASN A 12 -13.27 3.62 -6.53
C ASN A 12 -11.92 3.04 -6.96
N ILE A 13 -11.55 1.84 -6.49
CA ILE A 13 -10.30 1.15 -6.88
C ILE A 13 -10.27 0.91 -8.40
N ILE A 14 -11.37 0.42 -8.97
CA ILE A 14 -11.46 0.17 -10.42
C ILE A 14 -11.35 1.48 -11.21
N ASN A 15 -12.03 2.53 -10.75
CA ASN A 15 -11.96 3.84 -11.39
C ASN A 15 -10.52 4.40 -11.37
N GLU A 16 -9.83 4.34 -10.24
CA GLU A 16 -8.43 4.78 -10.12
C GLU A 16 -7.48 3.96 -11.01
N ALA A 17 -7.71 2.64 -11.13
CA ALA A 17 -6.90 1.78 -11.99
C ALA A 17 -7.09 2.14 -13.48
N ALA A 18 -8.32 2.42 -13.90
CA ALA A 18 -8.60 2.88 -15.26
C ALA A 18 -7.96 4.24 -15.54
N LEU A 19 -8.04 5.20 -14.61
CA LEU A 19 -7.40 6.51 -14.75
C LEU A 19 -5.87 6.39 -14.89
N ARG A 20 -5.24 5.45 -14.18
CA ARG A 20 -3.79 5.17 -14.31
C ARG A 20 -3.41 4.60 -15.66
N ALA A 21 -4.18 3.63 -16.15
CA ALA A 21 -3.95 3.06 -17.48
C ALA A 21 -3.99 4.17 -18.55
N VAL A 22 -5.04 5.01 -18.52
CA VAL A 22 -5.19 6.14 -19.45
C VAL A 22 -4.06 7.16 -19.31
N ARG A 23 -3.68 7.55 -18.08
CA ARG A 23 -2.54 8.46 -17.85
C ARG A 23 -1.21 7.90 -18.36
N SER A 24 -1.10 6.58 -18.43
CA SER A 24 0.08 5.88 -18.97
C SER A 24 -0.01 5.63 -20.48
N GLY A 25 -1.02 6.15 -21.17
CA GLY A 25 -1.24 5.94 -22.61
C GLY A 25 -1.69 4.51 -22.97
N ARG A 26 -2.19 3.74 -22.01
CA ARG A 26 -2.64 2.36 -22.19
C ARG A 26 -4.17 2.29 -22.32
N THR A 27 -4.65 1.34 -23.13
CA THR A 27 -6.08 1.07 -23.32
C THR A 27 -6.60 -0.08 -22.46
N VAL A 28 -5.71 -0.82 -21.81
CA VAL A 28 -6.02 -1.93 -20.92
C VAL A 28 -5.38 -1.70 -19.55
N VAL A 29 -6.14 -2.04 -18.51
CA VAL A 29 -5.68 -2.05 -17.12
C VAL A 29 -4.83 -3.31 -16.91
N ASN A 30 -3.71 -3.17 -16.20
CA ASN A 30 -2.91 -4.32 -15.78
C ASN A 30 -2.94 -4.48 -14.25
N GLU A 31 -2.29 -5.53 -13.75
CA GLU A 31 -2.22 -5.82 -12.32
C GLU A 31 -1.59 -4.67 -11.52
N SER A 32 -0.51 -4.05 -12.04
CA SER A 32 0.15 -2.93 -11.36
C SER A 32 -0.76 -1.70 -11.18
N ASP A 33 -1.70 -1.46 -12.11
CA ASP A 33 -2.67 -0.37 -11.97
C ASP A 33 -3.65 -0.65 -10.84
N LEU A 34 -4.07 -1.92 -10.68
CA LEU A 34 -4.97 -2.35 -9.61
C LEU A 34 -4.27 -2.30 -8.25
N GLU A 35 -3.06 -2.85 -8.15
CA GLU A 35 -2.28 -2.87 -6.90
C GLU A 35 -2.05 -1.46 -6.36
N GLU A 36 -1.58 -0.54 -7.20
CA GLU A 36 -1.32 0.83 -6.78
C GLU A 36 -2.62 1.61 -6.52
N SER A 37 -3.73 1.26 -7.18
CA SER A 37 -5.04 1.87 -6.89
C SER A 37 -5.60 1.44 -5.55
N ILE A 38 -5.41 0.17 -5.16
CA ILE A 38 -5.72 -0.31 -3.81
C ILE A 38 -4.91 0.50 -2.79
N GLU A 39 -3.61 0.69 -3.01
CA GLU A 39 -2.77 1.49 -2.11
C GLU A 39 -3.17 2.95 -2.05
N VAL A 40 -3.65 3.53 -3.15
CA VAL A 40 -4.12 4.92 -3.14
C VAL A 40 -5.44 5.07 -2.42
N VAL A 41 -6.35 4.11 -2.53
CA VAL A 41 -7.62 4.16 -1.80
C VAL A 41 -7.37 3.97 -0.29
N ILE A 42 -6.45 3.08 0.10
CA ILE A 42 -6.16 2.78 1.51
C ILE A 42 -5.24 3.84 2.15
N ALA A 43 -4.12 4.15 1.51
CA ALA A 43 -3.04 4.95 2.09
C ALA A 43 -2.87 6.32 1.43
N GLY A 44 -3.60 6.62 0.35
CA GLY A 44 -3.46 7.86 -0.41
C GLY A 44 -2.32 7.82 -1.44
N TYR A 45 -2.17 8.93 -2.17
CA TYR A 45 -1.17 9.07 -3.23
C TYR A 45 0.26 9.11 -2.69
N GLN A 46 1.22 8.60 -3.46
CA GLN A 46 2.64 8.75 -3.13
C GLN A 46 3.04 10.24 -3.15
N LYS A 47 3.69 10.72 -2.09
CA LYS A 47 4.29 12.06 -2.10
C LYS A 47 5.62 12.03 -2.84
N LYS A 48 5.58 12.25 -4.15
CA LYS A 48 6.78 12.29 -5.02
C LYS A 48 7.84 13.33 -4.59
N ASN A 49 7.42 14.38 -3.91
CA ASN A 49 8.31 15.48 -3.46
C ASN A 49 8.58 15.47 -1.94
N ALA A 50 8.21 14.41 -1.22
CA ALA A 50 8.58 14.30 0.19
C ALA A 50 10.07 13.93 0.27
N VAL A 51 10.90 14.94 0.49
CA VAL A 51 12.35 14.76 0.70
C VAL A 51 12.57 14.39 2.15
N LEU A 52 12.57 13.09 2.44
CA LEU A 52 13.12 12.56 3.68
C LEU A 52 14.64 12.60 3.60
N SER A 53 15.31 13.10 4.62
CA SER A 53 16.75 12.97 4.79
C SER A 53 17.13 11.48 4.92
N ASP A 54 18.39 11.15 4.64
CA ASP A 54 18.85 9.76 4.76
C ASP A 54 18.74 9.22 6.19
N GLN A 55 18.88 10.11 7.19
CA GLN A 55 18.66 9.76 8.59
C GLN A 55 17.18 9.42 8.86
N GLU A 56 16.24 10.23 8.37
CA GLU A 56 14.80 9.94 8.51
C GLU A 56 14.40 8.66 7.79
N LYS A 57 14.89 8.43 6.56
CA LYS A 57 14.67 7.17 5.84
C LYS A 57 15.15 5.97 6.63
N LYS A 58 16.31 6.07 7.27
CA LYS A 58 16.87 5.00 8.12
C LYS A 58 16.00 4.74 9.34
N VAL A 59 15.50 5.79 10.00
CA VAL A 59 14.58 5.67 11.13
C VAL A 59 13.28 4.97 10.71
N VAL A 60 12.66 5.43 9.61
CA VAL A 60 11.43 4.82 9.07
C VAL A 60 11.67 3.37 8.66
N ALA A 61 12.79 3.06 8.00
CA ALA A 61 13.12 1.69 7.61
C ALA A 61 13.20 0.76 8.83
N TYR A 62 13.86 1.17 9.92
CA TYR A 62 13.89 0.36 11.13
C TYR A 62 12.52 0.24 11.80
N HIS A 63 11.70 1.29 11.77
CA HIS A 63 10.35 1.26 12.31
C HIS A 63 9.47 0.22 11.59
N GLU A 64 9.43 0.29 10.25
CA GLU A 64 8.62 -0.63 9.44
C GLU A 64 9.14 -2.07 9.48
N ILE A 65 10.48 -2.26 9.45
CA ILE A 65 11.06 -3.60 9.62
C ILE A 65 10.75 -4.14 11.02
N GLY A 66 10.71 -3.29 12.05
CA GLY A 66 10.29 -3.68 13.39
C GLY A 66 8.88 -4.26 13.41
N HIS A 67 7.91 -3.56 12.80
CA HIS A 67 6.55 -4.07 12.63
C HIS A 67 6.53 -5.40 11.88
N ALA A 68 7.26 -5.49 10.77
CA ALA A 68 7.29 -6.69 9.95
C ALA A 68 7.90 -7.90 10.68
N LEU A 69 8.98 -7.72 11.44
CA LEU A 69 9.62 -8.78 12.21
C LEU A 69 8.73 -9.28 13.33
N VAL A 70 8.12 -8.37 14.09
CA VAL A 70 7.19 -8.74 15.17
C VAL A 70 6.00 -9.50 14.58
N ALA A 71 5.41 -9.00 13.50
CA ALA A 71 4.32 -9.67 12.80
C ALA A 71 4.72 -11.07 12.30
N ALA A 72 5.91 -11.23 11.70
CA ALA A 72 6.37 -12.50 11.16
C ALA A 72 6.68 -13.56 12.24
N LEU A 73 7.05 -13.14 13.45
CA LEU A 73 7.34 -14.04 14.57
C LEU A 73 6.10 -14.46 15.36
N GLN A 74 4.97 -13.78 15.17
CA GLN A 74 3.72 -14.11 15.83
C GLN A 74 2.98 -15.25 15.09
N SER A 75 2.46 -16.20 15.85
CA SER A 75 1.78 -17.40 15.31
C SER A 75 0.34 -17.15 14.84
N HIS A 76 -0.27 -16.04 15.26
CA HIS A 76 -1.69 -15.71 15.05
C HIS A 76 -1.89 -14.34 14.40
N SER A 77 -0.84 -13.75 13.84
CA SER A 77 -0.90 -12.49 13.11
C SER A 77 -1.19 -12.75 11.64
N ALA A 78 -1.83 -11.78 10.98
CA ALA A 78 -1.91 -11.77 9.54
C ALA A 78 -0.49 -11.66 8.93
N PRO A 79 -0.17 -12.45 7.89
CA PRO A 79 1.15 -12.42 7.26
C PRO A 79 1.46 -11.06 6.65
N VAL A 80 2.73 -10.68 6.71
CA VAL A 80 3.23 -9.44 6.08
C VAL A 80 3.22 -9.63 4.57
N GLN A 81 2.44 -8.80 3.88
CA GLN A 81 2.30 -8.84 2.42
C GLN A 81 3.20 -7.80 1.73
N LYS A 82 3.41 -6.64 2.34
CA LYS A 82 4.21 -5.56 1.77
C LYS A 82 4.81 -4.67 2.86
N ILE A 83 6.03 -4.21 2.63
CA ILE A 83 6.73 -3.22 3.47
C ILE A 83 7.18 -2.08 2.55
N THR A 84 6.94 -0.83 2.93
CA THR A 84 7.42 0.32 2.17
C THR A 84 7.79 1.50 3.07
N ILE A 85 8.80 2.26 2.65
CA ILE A 85 9.21 3.54 3.26
C ILE A 85 8.85 4.72 2.35
N ILE A 86 7.98 4.50 1.37
CA ILE A 86 7.54 5.55 0.45
C ILE A 86 6.42 6.34 1.14
N PRO A 87 6.62 7.65 1.36
CA PRO A 87 5.63 8.48 2.04
C PRO A 87 4.37 8.68 1.20
N ARG A 88 3.21 8.72 1.86
CA ARG A 88 1.89 8.84 1.24
C ARG A 88 1.13 10.08 1.75
N THR A 89 0.10 10.52 1.02
CA THR A 89 -0.66 11.74 1.35
C THR A 89 -1.51 11.63 2.61
N SER A 90 -1.79 10.42 3.08
CA SER A 90 -2.44 10.15 4.37
C SER A 90 -1.64 10.64 5.60
N GLY A 91 -0.36 10.98 5.41
CA GLY A 91 0.55 11.33 6.51
C GLY A 91 1.48 10.19 6.92
N ALA A 92 1.32 8.98 6.35
CA ALA A 92 2.24 7.88 6.55
C ALA A 92 3.60 8.16 5.88
N LEU A 93 4.70 8.01 6.62
CA LEU A 93 6.07 8.09 6.10
C LEU A 93 6.60 6.74 5.56
N GLY A 94 5.91 5.67 5.92
CA GLY A 94 6.11 4.28 5.53
C GLY A 94 4.92 3.49 6.07
N TYR A 95 4.80 2.21 5.67
CA TYR A 95 3.83 1.30 6.28
C TYR A 95 4.22 -0.16 6.05
N THR A 96 3.72 -1.01 6.95
CA THR A 96 3.78 -2.48 6.88
C THR A 96 2.36 -3.01 6.72
N MET A 97 2.07 -3.62 5.58
CA MET A 97 0.75 -4.15 5.26
C MET A 97 0.67 -5.63 5.63
N GLN A 98 -0.27 -5.96 6.50
CA GLN A 98 -0.64 -7.32 6.85
C GLN A 98 -2.01 -7.62 6.24
N VAL A 99 -2.15 -8.77 5.60
CA VAL A 99 -3.42 -9.18 4.98
C VAL A 99 -3.76 -10.56 5.49
N GLU A 100 -4.93 -10.69 6.10
CA GLU A 100 -5.44 -12.01 6.48
C GLU A 100 -5.56 -12.88 5.23
N GLN A 101 -4.95 -14.06 5.27
CA GLN A 101 -5.32 -15.10 4.33
C GLN A 101 -6.73 -15.54 4.72
N GLY A 102 -7.70 -15.20 3.87
CA GLY A 102 -9.12 -15.20 4.23
C GLY A 102 -9.62 -16.50 4.85
N ASP A 103 -10.74 -16.33 5.56
CA ASP A 103 -11.56 -17.38 6.15
C ASP A 103 -11.80 -18.54 5.16
N LYS A 104 -11.65 -19.76 5.68
CA LYS A 104 -12.28 -20.94 5.08
C LYS A 104 -13.79 -20.88 5.28
#